data_AF-T5A7F9-F1
#
_entry.id   AF-T5A7F9-F1
#
_cell.length_a   1.000
_cell.length_b   1.000
_cell.length_c   1.000
_cell.angle_alpha   90.00
_cell.angle_beta   90.00
_cell.angle_gamma   90.00
#
_symmetry.space_group_name_H-M   'P 1'
#
loop_
_entity.id
_entity.type
_entity.pdbx_description
1 polymer ?
#
loop_
_entity_poly.entity_id
_entity_poly.type
_entity_poly.pdbx_seq_one_letter_code
_entity_poly.pdbx_strand_id
1 'polypeptide(L)'
;MASTSSHARSHSLLLLQRILNLRDAASPLTLVLDTLEQTARPLLRELYTRAKLSKTKVILVSFTTVKKPRGVDVLVKASGRDLKAVRQELMAHYPALNAGEGRPKPAESEPSTTRTASTTTPPA
;
A
#
# COMPACT_ATOMS: atom_id res chain seq x y z
N MET A 1 16.02 -29.74 -11.25
CA MET A 1 14.73 -29.19 -10.79
C MET A 1 14.87 -28.05 -9.75
N ALA A 2 15.91 -27.21 -9.83
CA ALA A 2 16.20 -26.17 -8.81
C ALA A 2 15.91 -24.72 -9.28
N SER A 3 15.56 -24.50 -10.55
CA SER A 3 15.44 -23.17 -11.16
C SER A 3 14.07 -22.50 -10.93
N THR A 4 12.99 -23.27 -10.83
CA THR A 4 11.63 -22.72 -10.61
C THR A 4 11.38 -22.36 -9.15
N SER A 5 11.90 -23.16 -8.21
CA SER A 5 11.80 -22.89 -6.76
C SER A 5 12.66 -21.70 -6.32
N SER A 6 13.83 -21.52 -6.94
CA SER A 6 14.69 -20.36 -6.68
C SER A 6 14.05 -19.08 -7.22
N HIS A 7 13.47 -19.12 -8.43
CA HIS A 7 12.73 -17.99 -8.99
C HIS A 7 11.51 -17.60 -8.13
N ALA A 8 10.70 -18.57 -7.69
CA ALA A 8 9.55 -18.32 -6.82
C ALA A 8 9.94 -17.77 -5.44
N ARG A 9 11.04 -18.29 -4.86
CA ARG A 9 11.58 -17.78 -3.58
C ARG A 9 12.05 -16.34 -3.71
N SER A 10 12.81 -16.01 -4.76
CA SER A 10 13.28 -14.66 -5.03
C SER A 10 12.13 -13.68 -5.18
N HIS A 11 11.10 -14.05 -5.94
CA HIS A 11 9.89 -13.23 -6.10
C HIS A 11 9.18 -12.98 -4.75
N SER A 12 9.00 -14.02 -3.94
CA SER A 12 8.34 -13.91 -2.63
C SER A 12 9.12 -12.99 -1.67
N LEU A 13 10.45 -13.08 -1.67
CA LEU A 13 11.30 -12.21 -0.84
C LEU A 13 11.23 -10.75 -1.28
N LEU A 14 11.24 -10.49 -2.60
CA LEU A 14 11.09 -9.13 -3.13
C LEU A 14 9.73 -8.55 -2.77
N LEU A 15 8.65 -9.33 -2.86
CA LEU A 15 7.32 -8.90 -2.46
C LEU A 15 7.26 -8.58 -0.96
N LEU A 16 7.77 -9.48 -0.12
CA LEU A 16 7.82 -9.25 1.32
C LEU A 16 8.62 -7.98 1.64
N GLN A 17 9.75 -7.77 0.99
CA GLN A 17 10.57 -6.58 1.17
C GLN A 17 9.84 -5.30 0.73
N ARG A 18 9.03 -5.35 -0.33
CA ARG A 18 8.19 -4.20 -0.75
C ARG A 18 7.17 -3.83 0.31
N ILE A 19 6.45 -4.83 0.84
CA ILE A 19 5.44 -4.64 1.90
C ILE A 19 6.10 -4.08 3.16
N LEU A 20 7.21 -4.69 3.62
CA LEU A 20 7.92 -4.23 4.82
C LEU A 20 8.50 -2.82 4.71
N ASN A 21 8.87 -2.39 3.49
CA ASN A 21 9.38 -1.05 3.25
C ASN A 21 8.27 -0.01 3.00
N LEU A 22 6.99 -0.41 3.00
CA LEU A 22 5.84 0.46 2.74
C LEU A 22 5.97 1.23 1.41
N ARG A 23 6.59 0.61 0.39
CA ARG A 23 6.83 1.22 -0.93
C ARG A 23 5.71 0.91 -1.90
N ASP A 24 5.58 1.74 -2.93
CA ASP A 24 4.80 1.50 -4.15
C ASP A 24 3.31 1.21 -3.92
N ALA A 25 2.73 1.67 -2.81
CA ALA A 25 1.39 1.29 -2.38
C ALA A 25 1.15 -0.23 -2.49
N ALA A 26 2.18 -1.03 -2.18
CA ALA A 26 2.18 -2.48 -2.43
C ALA A 26 1.00 -3.21 -1.77
N SER A 27 0.49 -2.66 -0.66
CA SER A 27 -0.78 -3.07 -0.09
C SER A 27 -1.48 -1.89 0.61
N PRO A 28 -2.74 -1.56 0.25
CA PRO A 28 -3.52 -0.54 0.95
C PRO A 28 -3.97 -1.00 2.36
N LEU A 29 -3.98 -2.31 2.63
CA LEU A 29 -4.35 -2.88 3.92
C LEU A 29 -3.54 -4.15 4.18
N THR A 30 -2.73 -4.14 5.23
CA THR A 30 -1.98 -5.31 5.68
C THR A 30 -2.52 -5.79 7.02
N LEU A 31 -3.12 -6.98 7.04
CA LEU A 31 -3.55 -7.66 8.25
C LEU A 31 -2.38 -8.46 8.83
N VAL A 32 -2.04 -8.20 10.09
CA VAL A 32 -1.04 -8.95 10.83
C VAL A 32 -1.75 -9.86 11.82
N LEU A 33 -1.48 -11.16 11.74
CA LEU A 33 -1.99 -12.16 12.66
C LEU A 33 -0.86 -12.54 13.62
N ASP A 34 -1.14 -12.49 14.92
CA ASP A 34 -0.19 -12.83 15.97
C ASP A 34 -0.81 -13.71 17.05
N THR A 35 0.05 -14.23 17.93
CA THR A 35 -0.35 -15.03 19.09
C THR A 35 0.32 -14.49 20.35
N LEU A 36 -0.06 -15.00 21.52
CA LEU A 36 0.58 -14.61 22.78
C LEU A 36 2.07 -14.98 22.84
N GLU A 37 2.44 -16.12 22.27
CA GLU A 37 3.83 -16.58 22.20
C GLU A 37 4.65 -15.74 21.21
N GLN A 38 4.03 -15.33 20.10
CA GLN A 38 4.68 -14.57 19.05
C GLN A 38 3.89 -13.31 18.71
N THR A 39 3.97 -12.31 19.59
CA THR A 39 3.30 -11.01 19.37
C THR A 39 3.86 -10.27 18.16
N ALA A 40 3.04 -9.47 17.49
CA ALA A 40 3.42 -8.67 16.32
C ALA A 40 4.34 -7.48 16.64
N ARG A 41 4.65 -7.22 17.92
CA ARG A 41 5.39 -6.02 18.36
C ARG A 41 6.74 -5.82 17.65
N PRO A 42 7.59 -6.86 17.47
CA PRO A 42 8.86 -6.69 16.76
C PRO A 42 8.66 -6.31 15.29
N LEU A 43 7.66 -6.92 14.63
CA LEU A 43 7.31 -6.62 13.25
C LEU A 43 6.81 -5.16 13.10
N LEU A 44 5.88 -4.75 13.96
CA LEU A 44 5.36 -3.38 13.95
C LEU A 44 6.45 -2.33 14.22
N ARG A 45 7.39 -2.64 15.13
CA ARG A 45 8.53 -1.75 15.41
C ARG A 45 9.40 -1.56 14.17
N GLU A 46 9.62 -2.61 13.40
CA GLU A 46 10.38 -2.52 12.16
C GLU A 46 9.64 -1.69 11.11
N LEU A 47 8.33 -1.90 10.97
CA LEU A 47 7.48 -1.09 10.09
C LEU A 47 7.52 0.41 10.47
N TYR A 48 7.42 0.75 11.76
CA TYR A 48 7.55 2.14 12.22
C TYR A 48 8.92 2.72 11.92
N THR A 49 9.97 1.94 12.14
CA THR A 49 11.36 2.38 11.89
C THR A 49 11.56 2.66 10.39
N ARG A 50 11.09 1.77 9.52
CA ARG A 50 11.16 1.95 8.06
C ARG A 50 10.29 3.10 7.58
N ALA A 51 9.08 3.24 8.11
CA ALA A 51 8.21 4.38 7.83
C ALA A 51 8.89 5.72 8.18
N LYS A 52 9.65 5.76 9.28
CA LYS A 52 10.44 6.94 9.65
C LYS A 52 11.57 7.23 8.68
N LEU A 53 12.29 6.20 8.24
CA LEU A 53 13.34 6.34 7.23
C LEU A 53 12.77 6.82 5.89
N SER A 54 11.56 6.41 5.52
CA SER A 54 10.85 6.88 4.31
C SER A 54 10.12 8.21 4.50
N LYS A 55 10.28 8.89 5.65
CA LYS A 55 9.59 10.15 5.99
C LYS A 55 8.06 10.04 5.91
N THR A 56 7.52 8.86 6.12
CA THR A 56 6.08 8.59 6.14
C THR A 56 5.50 8.90 7.52
N LYS A 57 4.39 9.64 7.55
CA LYS A 57 3.68 9.96 8.80
C LYS A 57 2.99 8.71 9.34
N VAL A 58 3.30 8.32 10.57
CA VAL A 58 2.73 7.12 11.21
C VAL A 58 1.67 7.52 12.22
N ILE A 59 0.42 7.16 11.95
CA ILE A 59 -0.71 7.36 12.86
C ILE A 59 -1.08 6.01 13.47
N LEU A 60 -1.00 5.90 14.80
CA LEU A 60 -1.38 4.70 15.54
C LEU A 60 -2.73 4.92 16.24
N VAL A 61 -3.73 4.15 15.84
CA VAL A 61 -4.98 4.02 16.58
C VAL A 61 -4.81 2.92 17.62
N SER A 62 -5.03 3.24 18.89
CA SER A 62 -4.71 2.34 19.99
C SER A 62 -5.92 2.03 20.87
N PHE A 63 -6.16 0.74 21.09
CA PHE A 63 -7.13 0.23 22.05
C PHE A 63 -6.48 -0.20 23.38
N THR A 64 -5.27 -0.74 23.33
CA THR A 64 -4.59 -1.32 24.50
C THR A 64 -3.23 -0.72 24.80
N THR A 65 -2.67 0.10 23.91
CA THR A 65 -1.34 0.67 24.04
C THR A 65 -1.36 1.93 24.91
N VAL A 66 -0.80 1.83 26.12
CA VAL A 66 -0.79 2.95 27.07
C VAL A 66 0.22 4.04 26.69
N LYS A 67 1.43 3.63 26.26
CA LYS A 67 2.55 4.53 25.93
C LYS A 67 2.79 4.58 24.42
N LYS A 68 3.02 5.79 23.89
CA LYS A 68 3.33 6.02 22.48
C LYS A 68 4.61 5.27 22.08
N PRO A 69 4.55 4.31 21.12
CA PRO A 69 5.74 3.61 20.64
C PRO A 69 6.72 4.54 19.92
N ARG A 70 8.00 4.19 19.93
CA ARG A 70 9.03 4.93 19.16
C ARG A 70 8.74 4.81 17.67
N GLY A 71 8.88 5.92 16.94
CA GLY A 71 8.61 5.98 15.50
C GLY A 71 7.15 6.21 15.12
N VAL A 72 6.25 6.36 16.08
CA VAL A 72 4.86 6.82 15.84
C VAL A 72 4.82 8.35 15.90
N ASP A 73 4.07 9.01 15.01
CA ASP A 73 3.87 10.46 15.03
C ASP A 73 2.68 10.87 15.88
N VAL A 74 1.55 10.19 15.69
CA VAL A 74 0.28 10.51 16.34
C VAL A 74 -0.25 9.24 17.01
N LEU A 75 -0.66 9.36 18.26
CA LEU A 75 -1.33 8.28 19.01
C LEU A 75 -2.79 8.70 19.25
N VAL A 76 -3.71 8.03 18.57
CA VAL A 76 -5.16 8.19 18.77
C VAL A 76 -5.62 7.10 19.73
N LYS A 77 -6.03 7.46 20.94
CA LYS A 77 -6.59 6.49 21.91
C LYS A 77 -8.06 6.25 21.60
N ALA A 78 -8.42 5.00 21.34
CA ALA A 78 -9.76 4.57 20.94
C ALA A 78 -10.53 3.80 22.02
N SER A 79 -9.85 3.32 23.08
CA SER A 79 -10.50 2.57 24.17
C SER A 79 -11.62 3.37 24.83
N GLY A 80 -12.81 2.79 24.92
CA GLY A 80 -13.98 3.39 25.60
C GLY A 80 -14.61 4.60 24.89
N ARG A 81 -14.20 4.91 23.65
CA ARG A 81 -14.73 6.04 22.87
C ARG A 81 -15.68 5.59 21.77
N ASP A 82 -16.57 6.48 21.36
CA ASP A 82 -17.43 6.26 20.20
C ASP A 82 -16.63 6.21 18.89
N LEU A 83 -17.03 5.32 17.98
CA LEU A 83 -16.34 5.10 16.71
C LEU A 83 -16.38 6.33 15.79
N LYS A 84 -17.45 7.14 15.82
CA LYS A 84 -17.52 8.35 15.00
C LYS A 84 -16.52 9.39 15.49
N ALA A 85 -16.37 9.53 16.81
CA ALA A 85 -15.39 10.43 17.40
C ALA A 85 -13.95 10.01 17.06
N VAL A 86 -13.63 8.71 17.15
CA VAL A 86 -12.31 8.18 16.77
C VAL A 86 -12.04 8.39 15.28
N ARG A 87 -13.04 8.15 14.42
CA ARG A 87 -12.93 8.40 12.99
C ARG A 87 -12.66 9.88 12.70
N GLN A 88 -13.36 10.79 13.36
CA GLN A 88 -13.17 12.23 13.16
C GLN A 88 -11.75 12.68 13.52
N GLU A 89 -11.21 12.21 14.66
CA GLU A 89 -9.84 12.49 15.07
C GLU A 89 -8.81 11.89 14.11
N LEU A 90 -9.03 10.65 13.65
CA LEU A 90 -8.17 10.02 12.64
C LEU A 90 -8.14 10.82 11.33
N MET A 91 -9.31 11.26 10.85
CA MET A 91 -9.43 12.04 9.62
C MET A 91 -8.77 13.42 9.75
N ALA A 92 -8.76 14.03 10.94
CA ALA A 92 -8.06 15.30 11.18
C ALA A 92 -6.53 15.19 10.98
N HIS A 93 -5.98 13.98 11.08
CA HIS A 93 -4.55 13.73 10.89
C HIS A 93 -4.19 13.15 9.52
N TYR A 94 -5.17 12.62 8.80
CA TYR A 94 -5.00 12.06 7.47
C TYR A 94 -5.08 13.19 6.43
N PRO A 95 -4.08 13.34 5.54
CA PRO A 95 -4.15 14.36 4.50
C PRO A 95 -5.32 14.09 3.56
N ALA A 96 -5.93 15.14 3.01
CA ALA A 96 -6.94 14.98 1.98
C ALA A 96 -6.34 14.19 0.80
N LEU A 97 -6.98 13.10 0.40
CA LEU A 97 -6.61 12.38 -0.83
C LEU A 97 -6.80 13.36 -1.99
N ASN A 98 -5.70 13.81 -2.59
CA ASN A 98 -5.76 14.44 -3.90
C ASN A 98 -6.25 13.37 -4.87
N ALA A 99 -7.50 13.50 -5.34
CA ALA A 99 -8.17 12.53 -6.22
C ALA A 99 -7.50 12.34 -7.61
N GLY A 100 -6.29 12.85 -7.82
CA GLY A 100 -5.55 12.84 -9.08
C GLY A 100 -4.34 11.91 -9.17
N GLU A 101 -3.77 11.41 -8.06
CA GLU A 101 -2.48 10.69 -8.09
C GLU A 101 -2.58 9.16 -8.27
N GLY A 102 -3.80 8.62 -8.44
CA GLY A 102 -4.03 7.17 -8.56
C GLY A 102 -4.83 6.74 -9.79
N ARG A 103 -5.17 7.64 -10.72
CA ARG A 103 -5.76 7.20 -12.00
C ARG A 103 -4.60 6.78 -12.91
N PRO A 104 -4.44 5.48 -13.26
CA PRO A 104 -3.54 5.12 -14.35
C PRO A 104 -3.99 5.93 -15.57
N LYS A 105 -3.06 6.72 -16.13
CA LYS A 105 -3.28 7.40 -17.40
C LYS A 105 -3.77 6.33 -18.39
N PRO A 106 -5.00 6.43 -18.94
CA PRO A 106 -5.47 5.44 -19.89
C PRO A 106 -4.45 5.41 -21.03
N ALA A 107 -3.94 4.20 -21.30
CA ALA A 107 -3.06 3.94 -22.42
C ALA A 107 -3.66 4.59 -23.66
N GLU A 108 -2.85 5.44 -24.27
CA GLU A 108 -3.13 6.16 -25.50
C GLU A 108 -3.70 5.19 -26.52
N SER A 109 -4.99 5.37 -26.84
CA SER A 109 -5.69 4.58 -27.84
C SER A 109 -5.00 4.79 -29.18
N GLU A 110 -4.34 3.75 -29.67
CA GLU A 110 -3.84 3.69 -31.04
C GLU A 110 -5.00 4.01 -32.01
N PRO A 111 -4.87 5.00 -32.90
CA PRO A 111 -5.91 5.31 -33.86
C PRO A 111 -6.01 4.16 -34.87
N SER A 112 -7.15 3.51 -34.83
CA SER A 112 -7.60 2.50 -35.80
C SER A 112 -7.77 3.18 -37.15
N THR A 113 -6.72 3.23 -37.97
CA THR A 113 -6.82 3.64 -39.37
C THR A 113 -7.49 2.52 -40.16
N THR A 114 -8.80 2.70 -40.34
CA THR A 114 -9.66 2.09 -41.36
C THR A 114 -8.95 2.06 -42.71
N ARG A 115 -8.43 0.90 -43.12
CA ARG A 115 -8.08 0.64 -44.53
C ARG A 115 -9.37 0.39 -45.29
N THR A 116 -9.95 1.45 -45.85
CA THR A 116 -10.88 1.34 -46.98
C THR A 116 -10.14 0.71 -48.15
N ALA A 117 -10.48 -0.55 -48.46
CA ALA A 117 -10.05 -1.20 -49.69
C ALA A 117 -10.85 -0.58 -50.85
N SER A 118 -10.24 0.37 -51.55
CA SER A 118 -10.71 0.86 -52.84
C SER A 118 -10.26 -0.10 -53.94
N THR A 119 -11.23 -0.75 -54.56
CA THR A 119 -11.12 -1.49 -55.82
C THR A 119 -10.64 -0.57 -56.93
N THR A 120 -9.48 -0.87 -57.52
CA THR A 120 -9.00 -0.23 -58.76
C THR A 120 -8.58 -1.32 -59.74
N THR A 121 -9.43 -1.57 -60.73
CA THR A 121 -9.10 -2.21 -62.00
C THR A 121 -8.26 -1.26 -62.84
N PRO A 122 -7.24 -1.76 -63.57
CA PRO A 122 -6.95 -1.20 -64.88
C PRO A 122 -6.67 -2.28 -65.96
N PRO A 123 -6.61 -1.88 -67.24
CA PRO A 123 -7.17 -2.65 -68.35
C PRO A 123 -6.14 -3.23 -69.34
N ALA A 124 -6.72 -4.04 -70.24
CA ALA A 124 -6.23 -4.54 -71.54
C ALA A 124 -5.18 -5.65 -71.53
#